data_AF-A0A979FP49-F1
#
_entry.id   AF-A0A979FP49-F1
#
_cell.length_a   1.000
_cell.length_b   1.000
_cell.length_c   1.000
_cell.angle_alpha   90.00
_cell.angle_beta   90.00
_cell.angle_gamma   90.00
#
_symmetry.space_group_name_H-M   'P 1'
#
loop_
_entity.id
_entity.type
_entity.pdbx_description
1 polymer ?
#
loop_
_entity_poly.entity_id
_entity_poly.type
_entity_poly.pdbx_seq_one_letter_code
_entity_poly.pdbx_strand_id
1 'polypeptide(L)'
;PPHVEVRLGSSLSPENIREGSDVYFECVIRSNPKIYKIEWFHNNSSVQHNVSGGVIVSNQSLAVQRVRRSQAGSYACAAANTEGDARSQHLNLVVQLYDADLHN
;
A
#
# COMPACT_ATOMS: atom_id res chain seq x y z
N PRO A 1 20.43 -8.58 4.32
CA PRO A 1 19.05 -8.43 3.79
C PRO A 1 18.64 -6.94 3.78
N PRO A 2 17.69 -6.52 2.92
CA PRO A 2 17.22 -5.14 2.85
C PRO A 2 16.48 -4.71 4.12
N HIS A 3 16.45 -3.40 4.40
CA HIS A 3 15.56 -2.81 5.39
C HIS A 3 14.37 -2.16 4.69
N VAL A 4 13.15 -2.50 5.10
CA VAL A 4 11.92 -2.18 4.36
C VAL A 4 10.89 -1.55 5.29
N GLU A 5 10.29 -0.45 4.85
CA GLU A 5 9.25 0.29 5.57
C GLU A 5 8.15 0.69 4.59
N VAL A 6 6.88 0.44 4.93
CA VAL A 6 5.74 0.91 4.14
C VAL A 6 5.26 2.25 4.71
N ARG A 7 4.96 3.19 3.83
CA ARG A 7 4.44 4.52 4.17
C ARG A 7 3.22 4.84 3.33
N LEU A 8 2.33 5.65 3.89
CA LEU A 8 1.26 6.29 3.15
C LEU A 8 1.78 7.61 2.56
N GLY A 9 1.17 8.07 1.46
CA GLY A 9 1.45 9.40 0.90
C GLY A 9 1.39 10.50 1.98
N SER A 10 2.28 11.47 1.91
CA SER A 10 2.52 12.47 2.97
C SER A 10 1.31 13.33 3.37
N SER A 11 0.29 13.43 2.51
CA SER A 11 -0.97 14.14 2.76
C SER A 11 -2.09 13.25 3.31
N LEU A 12 -1.84 11.95 3.49
CA LEU A 12 -2.86 10.97 3.87
C LEU A 12 -2.64 10.52 5.31
N SER A 13 -3.74 10.36 6.05
CA SER A 13 -3.75 9.73 7.37
C SER A 13 -4.38 8.35 7.26
N PRO A 14 -3.69 7.26 7.65
CA PRO A 14 -4.19 5.90 7.50
C PRO A 14 -5.50 5.63 8.27
N GLU A 15 -5.82 6.44 9.28
CA GLU A 15 -7.04 6.32 10.09
C GLU A 15 -8.22 7.14 9.55
N ASN A 16 -7.97 8.04 8.61
CA ASN A 16 -8.95 9.00 8.11
C ASN A 16 -8.94 9.06 6.59
N ILE A 17 -9.08 7.90 5.96
CA ILE A 17 -9.28 7.80 4.51
C ILE A 17 -10.75 7.69 4.20
N ARG A 18 -11.23 8.54 3.30
CA ARG A 18 -12.62 8.56 2.88
C ARG A 18 -12.84 7.60 1.71
N GLU A 19 -13.95 6.86 1.74
CA GLU A 19 -14.36 6.02 0.61
C GLU A 19 -14.47 6.85 -0.67
N GLY A 20 -13.93 6.32 -1.78
CA GLY A 20 -13.80 7.01 -3.06
C GLY A 20 -12.55 7.88 -3.22
N SER A 21 -11.72 8.05 -2.18
CA SER A 21 -10.42 8.72 -2.29
C SER A 21 -9.39 7.85 -3.03
N ASP A 22 -8.37 8.49 -3.60
CA ASP A 22 -7.19 7.79 -4.11
C ASP A 22 -6.12 7.72 -3.02
N VAL A 23 -5.58 6.53 -2.80
CA VAL A 23 -4.54 6.28 -1.79
C VAL A 23 -3.25 5.85 -2.47
N TYR A 24 -2.13 6.38 -1.99
CA TYR A 24 -0.80 6.02 -2.46
C TYR A 24 0.05 5.49 -1.31
N PHE A 25 0.76 4.40 -1.57
CA PHE A 25 1.71 3.80 -0.66
C PHE A 25 3.11 3.83 -1.30
N GLU A 26 4.11 4.03 -0.45
CA GLU A 26 5.52 3.96 -0.81
C GLU A 26 6.20 2.89 0.04
N CYS A 27 7.03 2.07 -0.59
CA CYS A 27 7.89 1.10 0.07
C CYS A 27 9.31 1.68 0.13
N VAL A 28 9.67 2.23 1.27
CA VAL A 28 10.99 2.78 1.54
C VAL A 28 11.97 1.65 1.79
N ILE A 29 12.97 1.52 0.92
CA ILE A 29 13.93 0.41 0.94
C ILE A 29 15.34 0.95 1.08
N ARG A 30 16.04 0.53 2.14
CA ARG A 30 17.49 0.71 2.26
C ARG A 30 18.15 -0.65 2.04
N SER A 31 18.93 -0.76 0.97
CA SER A 31 19.52 -2.03 0.56
C SER A 31 20.89 -1.82 -0.06
N ASN A 32 21.84 -2.64 0.37
CA ASN A 32 23.15 -2.82 -0.26
C ASN A 32 23.52 -4.30 -0.14
N PRO A 33 23.63 -5.08 -1.25
CA PRO A 33 23.47 -4.69 -2.66
C PRO A 33 22.04 -4.28 -3.06
N LYS A 34 21.86 -3.77 -4.29
CA LYS A 34 20.54 -3.36 -4.82
C LYS A 34 19.55 -4.53 -4.81
N ILE A 35 18.27 -4.23 -4.55
CA ILE A 35 17.20 -5.22 -4.64
C ILE A 35 16.97 -5.65 -6.08
N TYR A 36 16.53 -6.89 -6.27
CA TYR A 36 16.09 -7.42 -7.56
C TYR A 36 14.60 -7.75 -7.61
N LYS A 37 13.91 -7.76 -6.45
CA LYS A 37 12.50 -8.11 -6.35
C LYS A 37 11.79 -7.26 -5.29
N ILE A 38 10.55 -6.89 -5.56
CA ILE A 38 9.62 -6.27 -4.63
C ILE A 38 8.22 -6.87 -4.80
N GLU A 39 7.50 -7.04 -3.70
CA GLU A 39 6.12 -7.52 -3.70
C GLU A 39 5.27 -6.74 -2.69
N TRP A 40 4.02 -6.47 -3.06
CA TRP A 40 3.03 -5.79 -2.23
C TRP A 40 2.00 -6.77 -1.71
N PHE A 41 1.50 -6.53 -0.50
CA PHE A 41 0.55 -7.41 0.17
C PHE A 41 -0.58 -6.60 0.81
N HIS A 42 -1.80 -7.09 0.62
CA HIS A 42 -3.01 -6.62 1.29
C HIS A 42 -3.61 -7.79 2.06
N ASN A 43 -3.76 -7.66 3.38
CA ASN A 43 -4.20 -8.73 4.28
C ASN A 43 -3.44 -10.05 4.05
N ASN A 44 -2.10 -9.95 3.99
CA ASN A 44 -1.16 -11.03 3.68
C ASN A 44 -1.32 -11.72 2.31
N SER A 45 -2.20 -11.23 1.43
CA SER A 45 -2.36 -11.71 0.06
C SER A 45 -1.60 -10.83 -0.91
N SER A 46 -0.92 -11.44 -1.90
CA SER A 46 -0.18 -10.68 -2.92
C SER A 46 -1.12 -9.77 -3.71
N VAL A 47 -0.77 -8.49 -3.78
CA VAL A 47 -1.48 -7.51 -4.60
C VAL A 47 -1.05 -7.70 -6.05
N GLN A 48 -2.03 -7.82 -6.95
CA GLN A 48 -1.80 -7.90 -8.39
C GLN A 48 -2.05 -6.54 -9.04
N HIS A 49 -1.25 -6.23 -10.06
CA HIS A 49 -1.47 -5.06 -10.90
C HIS A 49 -2.81 -5.21 -11.65
N ASN A 50 -3.73 -4.28 -11.43
CA ASN A 50 -5.06 -4.29 -12.04
C ASN A 50 -5.55 -2.85 -12.26
N VAL A 51 -5.19 -2.27 -13.41
CA VAL A 51 -5.54 -0.89 -13.76
C VAL A 51 -7.06 -0.69 -13.86
N SER A 52 -7.80 -1.64 -14.44
CA SER A 52 -9.26 -1.52 -14.56
C SER A 52 -9.97 -1.60 -13.21
N GLY A 53 -9.37 -2.28 -12.22
CA GLY A 53 -9.80 -2.29 -10.83
C GLY A 53 -9.23 -1.16 -9.96
N GLY A 54 -8.47 -0.22 -10.54
CA GLY A 54 -7.88 0.91 -9.80
C GLY A 54 -6.66 0.55 -8.94
N VAL A 55 -6.01 -0.61 -9.16
CA VAL A 55 -4.82 -1.05 -8.42
C VAL A 55 -3.59 -0.95 -9.31
N ILE A 56 -2.71 0.01 -9.03
CA ILE A 56 -1.53 0.30 -9.86
C ILE A 56 -0.28 0.02 -9.03
N VAL A 57 0.49 -0.98 -9.43
CA VAL A 57 1.75 -1.38 -8.79
C VAL A 57 2.88 -0.90 -9.69
N SER A 58 3.77 -0.06 -9.15
CA SER A 58 4.95 0.44 -9.85
C SER A 58 6.16 0.32 -8.92
N ASN A 59 6.74 -0.88 -8.89
CA ASN A 59 7.93 -1.18 -8.07
C ASN A 59 7.73 -0.75 -6.60
N GLN A 60 8.45 0.26 -6.11
CA GLN A 60 8.35 0.80 -4.75
C GLN A 60 7.04 1.54 -4.46
N SER A 61 6.11 1.62 -5.40
CA SER A 61 4.85 2.33 -5.22
C SER A 61 3.64 1.46 -5.49
N LEU A 62 2.58 1.70 -4.71
CA LEU A 62 1.26 1.13 -4.91
C LEU A 62 0.22 2.25 -4.84
N ALA A 63 -0.58 2.43 -5.90
CA ALA A 63 -1.75 3.29 -5.87
C ALA A 63 -3.02 2.45 -5.87
N VAL A 64 -3.98 2.83 -5.03
CA VAL A 64 -5.33 2.27 -4.98
C VAL A 64 -6.31 3.41 -5.21
N GLN A 65 -6.94 3.44 -6.38
CA GLN A 65 -7.85 4.49 -6.79
C GLN A 65 -9.27 4.20 -6.32
N ARG A 66 -10.01 5.25 -5.99
CA ARG A 66 -11.41 5.20 -5.53
C ARG A 66 -11.64 4.11 -4.48
N VAL A 67 -10.86 4.19 -3.39
CA VAL A 67 -10.80 3.13 -2.39
C VAL A 67 -12.19 2.80 -1.85
N ARG A 68 -12.45 1.52 -1.68
CA ARG A 68 -13.68 0.99 -1.07
C ARG A 68 -13.39 0.44 0.31
N ARG A 69 -14.42 0.27 1.14
CA ARG A 69 -14.27 -0.41 2.45
C ARG A 69 -13.65 -1.80 2.38
N SER A 70 -13.88 -2.54 1.28
CA SER A 70 -13.25 -3.85 1.06
C SER A 70 -11.73 -3.79 0.88
N GLN A 71 -11.17 -2.61 0.61
CA GLN A 71 -9.73 -2.36 0.52
C GLN A 71 -9.14 -1.87 1.85
N ALA A 72 -9.95 -1.69 2.91
CA ALA A 72 -9.40 -1.50 4.24
C ALA A 72 -8.60 -2.73 4.71
N GLY A 73 -7.71 -2.52 5.67
CA GLY A 73 -6.91 -3.59 6.29
C GLY A 73 -5.41 -3.35 6.21
N SER A 74 -4.64 -4.42 6.39
CA SER A 74 -3.20 -4.36 6.54
C SER A 74 -2.49 -4.36 5.18
N TYR A 75 -1.60 -3.37 5.00
CA TYR A 75 -0.70 -3.27 3.86
C TYR A 75 0.74 -3.47 4.30
N ALA A 76 1.50 -4.18 3.49
CA ALA A 76 2.94 -4.37 3.68
C ALA A 76 3.64 -4.60 2.34
N CYS A 77 4.93 -4.31 2.30
CA CYS A 77 5.78 -4.64 1.15
C CYS A 77 6.93 -5.56 1.59
N ALA A 78 7.42 -6.37 0.66
CA ALA A 78 8.62 -7.18 0.85
C ALA A 78 9.61 -6.93 -0.29
N ALA A 79 10.90 -6.97 0.02
CA ALA A 79 11.96 -6.79 -0.96
C ALA A 79 13.05 -7.84 -0.77
N ALA A 80 13.72 -8.22 -1.86
CA ALA A 80 14.81 -9.18 -1.84
C ALA A 80 16.04 -8.67 -2.59
N ASN A 81 17.21 -8.94 -2.01
CA ASN A 81 18.52 -8.78 -2.63
C ASN A 81 19.35 -10.07 -2.45
N THR A 82 20.61 -10.05 -2.87
CA THR A 82 21.51 -11.22 -2.77
C THR A 82 21.78 -11.67 -1.34
N GLU A 83 21.53 -10.81 -0.35
CA GLU A 83 21.70 -11.10 1.08
C GLU A 83 20.41 -11.65 1.73
N GLY A 84 19.34 -11.84 0.96
CA GLY A 84 18.05 -12.37 1.42
C GLY A 84 16.87 -11.42 1.24
N ASP A 85 15.75 -11.76 1.86
CA ASP A 85 14.49 -11.03 1.83
C ASP A 85 14.17 -10.33 3.17
N ALA A 86 13.36 -9.28 3.10
CA ALA A 86 12.77 -8.64 4.26
C ALA A 86 11.38 -8.10 3.94
N ARG A 87 10.52 -8.05 4.95
CA ARG A 87 9.13 -7.57 4.87
C ARG A 87 8.93 -6.42 5.86
N SER A 88 8.21 -5.39 5.44
CA SER A 88 7.87 -4.25 6.29
C SER A 88 6.96 -4.67 7.44
N GLN A 89 6.90 -3.82 8.46
CA GLN A 89 5.75 -3.83 9.39
C GLN A 89 4.45 -3.55 8.63
N HIS A 90 3.33 -3.88 9.27
CA HIS A 90 2.00 -3.65 8.72
C HIS A 90 1.57 -2.20 8.93
N LEU A 91 1.03 -1.59 7.88
CA LEU A 91 0.30 -0.33 7.95
C LEU A 91 -1.18 -0.63 7.77
N ASN A 92 -1.99 -0.32 8.78
CA ASN A 92 -3.42 -0.57 8.75
C ASN A 92 -4.16 0.61 8.15
N LEU A 93 -4.84 0.39 7.02
CA LEU A 93 -5.66 1.37 6.34
C LEU A 93 -7.11 1.26 6.84
N VAL A 94 -7.66 2.36 7.34
CA VAL A 94 -9.07 2.48 7.72
C VAL A 94 -9.78 3.35 6.68
N VAL A 95 -10.83 2.80 6.07
CA VAL A 95 -11.67 3.51 5.09
C VAL A 95 -13.02 3.84 5.72
N GLN A 96 -13.32 5.12 5.84
CA GLN A 96 -14.55 5.65 6.40
C GLN A 96 -15.60 5.82 5.30
N LEU A 97 -16.85 5.47 5.61
CA LEU A 97 -17.99 5.76 4.75
C LEU A 97 -18.04 7.25 4.46
N TYR A 98 -18.24 7.59 3.19
CA TYR A 98 -18.73 8.91 2.85
C TYR A 98 -20.20 8.82 2.50
N ASP A 99 -21.05 9.26 3.42
CA ASP A 99 -22.44 9.53 3.09
C ASP A 99 -22.54 10.95 2.50
N ALA A 100 -22.70 11.01 1.18
CA ALA A 100 -23.05 12.26 0.51
C ALA A 100 -24.49 12.72 0.87
N ASP A 101 -25.31 11.81 1.38
CA ASP A 101 -26.75 12.03 1.63
C ASP A 101 -27.05 12.68 2.99
N LEU A 102 -26.06 12.84 3.87
CA LEU A 102 -26.21 13.47 5.19
C LEU A 102 -26.10 15.01 5.18
N HIS A 103 -25.92 15.62 4.01
CA HIS A 103 -25.74 17.07 3.84
C HIS A 103 -26.79 17.73 2.93
N ASN A 104 -27.95 17.09 2.71
CA ASN A 104 -29.10 17.70 2.05
C ASN A 104 -30.22 18.04 3.04
#